data_AF-L7EZP0-F1
#
_entry.id   AF-L7EZP0-F1
#
_cell.length_a   1.000
_cell.length_b   1.000
_cell.length_c   1.000
_cell.angle_alpha   90.00
_cell.angle_beta   90.00
_cell.angle_gamma   90.00
#
_symmetry.space_group_name_H-M   'P 1'
#
loop_
_entity.id
_entity.type
_entity.pdbx_description
1 polymer ?
#
loop_
_entity_poly.entity_id
_entity_poly.type
_entity_poly.pdbx_seq_one_letter_code
_entity_poly.pdbx_strand_id
1 'polypeptide(L)'
;MPERPAALDGLLGYVACNLPDEEDTTAKTRAAIAPLEQKIREARAQERAELRGATLAAASEHLRTTLFPTVYEDAGQRTAEGVTRAASELLRMVSDPAIPTATWPSQQALDKATLDVPIAISIVYAVRGRPDVPDEYNETRTIRPREITLTYRAASDGQLGRIHAYVKGWWMQGDARVPMDSVGRHFTGDPAGWPKWLAAEARQHDPGQPS
;
A
#
# COMPACT_ATOMS: atom_id res chain seq x y z
N MET A 1 23.85 -5.91 53.75
CA MET A 1 24.43 -5.89 52.39
C MET A 1 25.08 -7.26 52.20
N PRO A 2 24.57 -8.16 51.35
CA PRO A 2 25.24 -9.44 51.13
C PRO A 2 26.58 -9.16 50.45
N GLU A 3 27.66 -9.67 51.05
CA GLU A 3 29.02 -9.56 50.52
C GLU A 3 29.07 -10.19 49.13
N ARG A 4 29.54 -9.42 48.14
CA ARG A 4 29.77 -9.93 46.80
C ARG A 4 30.88 -10.99 46.88
N PRO A 5 30.66 -12.23 46.44
CA PRO A 5 31.69 -13.25 46.54
C PRO A 5 32.89 -12.87 45.66
N ALA A 6 34.10 -12.86 46.25
CA ALA A 6 35.36 -12.49 45.60
C ALA A 6 35.66 -13.27 44.30
N ALA A 7 35.05 -14.45 44.14
CA ALA A 7 35.11 -15.24 42.91
C ALA A 7 34.50 -14.52 41.69
N LEU A 8 33.55 -13.61 41.89
CA LEU A 8 32.96 -12.80 40.81
C LEU A 8 33.91 -11.71 40.32
N ASP A 9 34.79 -11.17 41.17
CA ASP A 9 35.68 -10.08 40.78
C ASP A 9 36.78 -10.55 39.82
N GLY A 10 37.31 -11.77 40.02
CA GLY A 10 38.25 -12.39 39.08
C GLY A 10 37.62 -12.71 37.72
N LEU A 11 36.36 -13.15 37.72
CA LEU A 11 35.62 -13.47 36.50
C LEU A 11 35.23 -12.21 35.72
N LEU A 12 34.86 -11.14 36.41
CA LEU A 12 34.57 -9.83 35.79
C LEU A 12 35.84 -9.15 35.26
N GLY A 13 36.98 -9.27 35.95
CA GLY A 13 38.25 -8.80 35.43
C GLY A 13 38.67 -9.54 34.14
N TYR A 14 38.50 -10.87 34.13
CA TYR A 14 38.76 -11.67 32.92
C TYR A 14 37.82 -11.30 31.77
N VAL A 15 36.52 -11.12 32.01
CA VAL A 15 35.56 -10.71 30.97
C VAL A 15 35.86 -9.31 30.45
N ALA A 16 36.16 -8.35 31.34
CA ALA A 16 36.49 -6.98 30.96
C ALA A 16 37.76 -6.88 30.11
N CYS A 17 38.77 -7.72 30.38
CA CYS A 17 40.02 -7.74 29.60
C CYS A 17 39.94 -8.52 28.28
N ASN A 18 38.89 -9.32 28.07
CA ASN A 18 38.69 -10.11 26.85
C ASN A 18 37.52 -9.63 25.98
N LEU A 19 36.78 -8.59 26.42
CA LEU A 19 35.79 -7.94 25.58
C LEU A 19 36.52 -7.16 24.47
N PRO A 20 36.15 -7.36 23.19
CA PRO A 20 36.64 -6.53 22.11
C PRO A 20 36.32 -5.06 22.40
N ASP A 21 37.21 -4.17 21.98
CA ASP A 21 36.90 -2.74 22.00
C ASP A 21 35.65 -2.49 21.15
N GLU A 22 34.57 -2.04 21.78
CA GLU A 22 33.28 -1.81 21.15
C GLU A 22 33.39 -0.73 20.05
N GLU A 23 34.29 0.24 20.22
CA GLU A 23 34.47 1.33 19.26
C GLU A 23 35.17 0.82 17.98
N ASP A 24 36.28 0.09 18.12
CA ASP A 24 37.01 -0.51 16.99
C ASP A 24 36.18 -1.60 16.28
N THR A 25 35.44 -2.43 17.03
CA THR A 25 34.54 -3.41 16.42
C THR A 25 33.37 -2.77 15.66
N THR A 26 32.80 -1.68 16.19
CA THR A 26 31.75 -0.93 15.50
C THR A 26 32.29 -0.25 14.23
N ALA A 27 33.49 0.35 14.29
CA ALA A 27 34.14 0.98 13.16
C ALA A 27 34.45 -0.03 12.03
N LYS A 28 35.03 -1.18 12.38
CA LYS A 28 35.30 -2.28 11.43
C LYS A 28 34.02 -2.82 10.81
N THR A 29 32.97 -2.99 11.61
CA THR A 29 31.66 -3.44 11.12
C THR A 29 31.06 -2.44 10.14
N ARG A 30 31.08 -1.14 10.44
CA ARG A 30 30.58 -0.09 9.54
C ARG A 30 31.38 -0.01 8.24
N ALA A 31 32.71 -0.13 8.31
CA ALA A 31 33.57 -0.16 7.13
C ALA A 31 33.30 -1.39 6.24
N ALA A 32 32.94 -2.53 6.84
CA ALA A 32 32.56 -3.73 6.10
C ALA A 32 31.16 -3.64 5.47
N ILE A 33 30.22 -2.91 6.09
CA ILE A 33 28.84 -2.74 5.60
C ILE A 33 28.76 -1.75 4.43
N ALA A 34 29.51 -0.64 4.46
CA ALA A 34 29.48 0.40 3.42
C ALA A 34 29.58 -0.12 1.96
N PRO A 35 30.51 -1.02 1.59
CA PRO A 35 30.57 -1.55 0.22
C PRO A 35 29.38 -2.45 -0.13
N LEU A 36 28.76 -3.12 0.86
CA LEU A 36 27.55 -3.92 0.64
C LEU A 36 26.34 -3.02 0.37
N GLU A 37 26.19 -1.93 1.12
CA GLU A 37 25.14 -0.93 0.87
C GLU A 37 25.28 -0.30 -0.53
N GLN A 38 26.51 0.00 -0.95
CA GLN A 38 26.78 0.49 -2.29
C GLN A 38 26.30 -0.50 -3.36
N LYS A 39 26.67 -1.78 -3.25
CA LYS A 39 26.24 -2.84 -4.18
C LYS A 39 24.72 -3.01 -4.20
N ILE A 40 24.06 -2.92 -3.04
CA ILE A 40 22.60 -2.98 -2.95
C ILE A 40 21.96 -1.81 -3.70
N ARG A 41 22.51 -0.59 -3.57
CA ARG A 41 22.01 0.58 -4.29
C ARG A 41 22.17 0.43 -5.80
N GLU A 42 23.32 -0.05 -6.25
CA GLU A 42 23.60 -0.29 -7.68
C GLU A 42 22.68 -1.38 -8.24
N ALA A 43 22.52 -2.51 -7.54
CA ALA A 43 21.62 -3.59 -7.96
C ALA A 43 20.16 -3.13 -8.04
N ARG A 44 19.69 -2.35 -7.05
CA ARG A 44 18.34 -1.77 -7.08
C ARG A 44 18.16 -0.75 -8.20
N ALA A 45 19.18 0.03 -8.52
CA ALA A 45 19.13 0.97 -9.63
C ALA A 45 19.03 0.24 -10.98
N GLN A 46 19.78 -0.86 -11.13
CA GLN A 46 19.72 -1.72 -12.30
C GLN A 46 18.36 -2.40 -12.44
N GLU A 47 17.84 -3.03 -11.38
CA GLU A 47 16.52 -3.66 -11.36
C GLU A 47 15.42 -2.67 -11.77
N ARG A 48 15.47 -1.44 -11.27
CA ARG A 48 14.53 -0.38 -11.66
C ARG A 48 14.64 0.00 -13.14
N ALA A 49 15.86 0.07 -13.68
CA ALA A 49 16.07 0.36 -15.10
C ALA A 49 15.50 -0.76 -15.99
N GLU A 50 15.70 -2.02 -15.62
CA GLU A 50 15.16 -3.19 -16.30
C GLU A 50 13.62 -3.22 -16.25
N LEU A 51 13.03 -3.02 -15.06
CA LEU A 51 11.57 -2.96 -14.89
C LEU A 51 10.95 -1.82 -15.70
N ARG A 52 11.58 -0.64 -15.72
CA ARG A 52 11.13 0.49 -16.54
C ARG A 52 11.17 0.14 -18.03
N GLY A 53 12.27 -0.46 -18.50
CA GLY A 53 12.41 -0.89 -19.89
C GLY A 53 11.31 -1.89 -20.29
N ALA A 54 11.09 -2.91 -19.47
CA ALA A 54 10.03 -3.91 -19.69
C ALA A 54 8.63 -3.28 -19.72
N THR A 55 8.34 -2.36 -18.80
CA THR A 55 7.04 -1.67 -18.72
C THR A 55 6.79 -0.81 -19.95
N LEU A 56 7.78 -0.03 -20.41
CA LEU A 56 7.65 0.81 -21.60
C LEU A 56 7.49 -0.02 -22.88
N ALA A 57 8.19 -1.15 -22.99
CA ALA A 57 8.04 -2.09 -24.10
C ALA A 57 6.62 -2.69 -24.14
N ALA A 58 6.13 -3.18 -23.00
CA ALA A 58 4.77 -3.74 -22.89
C ALA A 58 3.70 -2.69 -23.21
N ALA A 59 3.86 -1.44 -22.73
CA ALA A 59 2.95 -0.35 -23.04
C ALA A 59 2.95 -0.01 -24.55
N SER A 60 4.12 0.05 -25.19
CA SER A 60 4.22 0.24 -26.64
C SER A 60 3.52 -0.88 -27.41
N GLU A 61 3.68 -2.13 -26.99
CA GLU A 61 3.02 -3.27 -27.61
C GLU A 61 1.51 -3.16 -27.49
N HIS A 62 1.00 -2.84 -26.31
CA HIS A 62 -0.43 -2.66 -26.07
C HIS A 62 -1.04 -1.55 -26.95
N LEU A 63 -0.35 -0.42 -27.10
CA LEU A 63 -0.79 0.65 -27.99
C LEU A 63 -0.93 0.17 -29.44
N ARG A 64 0.00 -0.66 -29.92
CA ARG A 64 0.01 -1.15 -31.31
C ARG A 64 -1.02 -2.26 -31.55
N THR A 65 -1.17 -3.18 -30.61
CA THR A 65 -2.00 -4.39 -30.81
C THR A 65 -3.44 -4.18 -30.40
N THR A 66 -3.69 -3.35 -29.39
CA THR A 66 -5.03 -3.18 -28.82
C THR A 66 -5.62 -1.82 -29.19
N LEU A 67 -4.89 -0.73 -28.95
CA LEU A 67 -5.46 0.62 -29.11
C LEU A 67 -5.51 1.07 -30.57
N PHE A 68 -4.48 0.76 -31.37
CA PHE A 68 -4.41 1.18 -32.77
C PHE A 68 -5.59 0.68 -33.62
N PRO A 69 -5.97 -0.62 -33.60
CA PRO A 69 -7.12 -1.09 -34.37
C PRO A 69 -8.42 -0.37 -34.00
N THR A 70 -8.71 -0.24 -32.70
CA THR A 70 -9.90 0.44 -32.20
C THR A 70 -9.96 1.89 -32.63
N VAL A 71 -8.86 2.64 -32.48
CA VAL A 71 -8.81 4.05 -32.89
C VAL A 71 -8.88 4.21 -34.41
N TYR A 72 -8.32 3.27 -35.16
CA TYR A 72 -8.40 3.28 -36.62
C TYR A 72 -9.83 3.08 -37.10
N GLU A 73 -10.56 2.13 -36.51
CA GLU A 73 -11.96 1.85 -36.83
C GLU A 73 -12.89 2.99 -36.42
N ASP A 74 -12.73 3.56 -35.23
CA ASP A 74 -13.64 4.59 -34.68
C ASP A 74 -13.35 6.00 -35.18
N ALA A 75 -12.06 6.38 -35.26
CA ALA A 75 -11.62 7.77 -35.46
C ALA A 75 -10.76 7.95 -36.73
N GLY A 76 -10.55 6.88 -37.50
CA GLY A 76 -9.86 6.89 -38.77
C GLY A 76 -8.33 6.97 -38.68
N GLN A 77 -7.70 6.86 -39.85
CA GLN A 77 -6.26 6.71 -40.01
C GLN A 77 -5.43 7.82 -39.34
N ARG A 78 -5.82 9.09 -39.49
CA ARG A 78 -5.05 10.23 -38.96
C ARG A 78 -4.92 10.18 -37.44
N THR A 79 -5.95 9.71 -36.75
CA THR A 79 -5.96 9.57 -35.30
C THR A 79 -5.10 8.38 -34.86
N ALA A 80 -5.19 7.27 -35.61
CA ALA A 80 -4.41 6.06 -35.35
C ALA A 80 -2.88 6.27 -35.56
N GLU A 81 -2.47 7.14 -36.49
CA GLU A 81 -1.07 7.55 -36.65
C GLU A 81 -0.49 8.19 -35.38
N GLY A 82 -1.33 8.87 -34.58
CA GLY A 82 -0.95 9.39 -33.27
C GLY A 82 -0.58 8.29 -32.27
N VAL A 83 -1.32 7.18 -32.28
CA VAL A 83 -1.06 5.99 -31.44
C VAL A 83 0.27 5.34 -31.85
N THR A 84 0.52 5.20 -33.15
CA THR A 84 1.80 4.67 -33.65
C THR A 84 2.98 5.55 -33.27
N ARG A 85 2.82 6.88 -33.32
CA ARG A 85 3.86 7.83 -32.88
C ARG A 85 4.14 7.71 -31.39
N ALA A 86 3.09 7.59 -30.56
CA ALA A 86 3.23 7.39 -29.12
C ALA A 86 3.96 6.07 -28.79
N ALA A 87 3.60 4.97 -29.44
CA ALA A 87 4.27 3.69 -29.26
C ALA A 87 5.77 3.75 -29.63
N SER A 88 6.11 4.41 -30.74
CA SER A 88 7.49 4.59 -31.16
C SER A 88 8.29 5.48 -30.20
N GLU A 89 7.68 6.51 -29.59
CA GLU A 89 8.33 7.31 -28.55
C GLU A 89 8.62 6.50 -27.28
N LEU A 90 7.71 5.61 -26.87
CA LEU A 90 7.96 4.71 -25.73
C LEU A 90 9.16 3.80 -25.97
N LEU A 91 9.29 3.23 -27.17
CA LEU A 91 10.45 2.42 -27.54
C LEU A 91 11.73 3.25 -27.63
N ARG A 92 11.65 4.49 -28.11
CA ARG A 92 12.79 5.42 -28.11
C ARG A 92 13.30 5.68 -26.69
N MET A 93 12.41 5.78 -25.71
CA MET A 93 12.75 5.92 -24.29
C MET A 93 13.37 4.66 -23.67
N VAL A 94 13.19 3.49 -24.28
CA VAL A 94 13.87 2.25 -23.88
C VAL A 94 15.30 2.21 -24.43
N SER A 95 15.52 2.69 -25.65
CA SER A 95 16.81 2.62 -26.34
C SER A 95 17.80 3.72 -25.97
N ASP A 96 17.31 4.90 -25.55
CA ASP A 96 18.17 6.03 -25.20
C ASP A 96 18.01 6.38 -23.70
N PRO A 97 18.89 5.85 -22.83
CA PRO A 97 18.86 6.14 -21.39
C PRO A 97 19.28 7.59 -21.07
N ALA A 98 19.82 8.33 -22.05
CA ALA A 98 20.26 9.71 -21.90
C ALA A 98 19.19 10.74 -22.28
N ILE A 99 18.02 10.33 -22.77
CA ILE A 99 16.87 11.24 -22.88
C ILE A 99 16.61 11.76 -21.46
N PRO A 100 16.75 13.08 -21.22
CA PRO A 100 16.35 13.64 -19.95
C PRO A 100 14.85 13.44 -19.88
N THR A 101 14.46 12.40 -19.13
CA THR A 101 13.06 12.18 -18.78
C THR A 101 12.60 13.51 -18.22
N ALA A 102 11.75 14.24 -18.96
CA ALA A 102 11.32 15.60 -18.68
C ALA A 102 11.28 15.81 -17.18
N THR A 103 12.28 16.52 -16.65
CA THR A 103 12.80 16.48 -15.28
C THR A 103 11.84 15.73 -14.36
N TRP A 104 11.86 14.39 -14.44
CA TRP A 104 11.06 13.61 -13.51
C TRP A 104 11.63 14.00 -12.16
N PRO A 105 10.78 14.41 -11.19
CA PRO A 105 11.27 14.72 -9.87
C PRO A 105 12.20 13.57 -9.48
N SER A 106 13.44 13.89 -9.08
CA SER A 106 14.35 12.87 -8.55
C SER A 106 13.55 12.01 -7.58
N GLN A 107 13.80 10.71 -7.44
CA GLN A 107 12.97 9.91 -6.56
C GLN A 107 12.87 10.51 -5.15
N GLN A 108 13.89 11.24 -4.68
CA GLN A 108 13.81 12.14 -3.53
C GLN A 108 12.87 13.35 -3.67
N ALA A 109 12.83 14.05 -4.80
CA ALA A 109 11.84 15.10 -5.06
C ALA A 109 10.44 14.54 -5.35
N LEU A 110 10.31 13.30 -5.84
CA LEU A 110 9.05 12.60 -6.01
C LEU A 110 8.58 12.02 -4.68
N ASP A 111 9.48 11.59 -3.80
CA ASP A 111 9.22 11.15 -2.42
C ASP A 111 8.89 12.36 -1.52
N LYS A 112 9.45 13.54 -1.82
CA LYS A 112 9.20 14.81 -1.11
C LYS A 112 8.04 15.62 -1.73
N ALA A 113 7.67 15.35 -2.99
CA ALA A 113 6.50 15.91 -3.68
C ALA A 113 5.31 14.93 -3.79
N THR A 114 5.48 13.64 -3.46
CA THR A 114 4.52 12.89 -2.62
C THR A 114 4.56 13.48 -1.23
N LEU A 115 4.30 14.78 -1.20
CA LEU A 115 3.48 15.46 -0.22
C LEU A 115 2.46 14.47 0.33
N ASP A 116 2.18 14.59 1.62
CA ASP A 116 1.06 14.04 2.38
C ASP A 116 -0.29 14.25 1.65
N VAL A 117 -0.48 13.62 0.50
CA VAL A 117 -1.73 13.53 -0.23
C VAL A 117 -2.22 12.15 0.13
N PRO A 118 -3.04 12.02 1.18
CA PRO A 118 -3.50 10.71 1.63
C PRO A 118 -4.24 10.03 0.48
N ILE A 119 -3.65 8.97 -0.07
CA ILE A 119 -4.25 8.15 -1.14
C ILE A 119 -5.54 7.51 -0.60
N ALA A 120 -5.52 7.13 0.68
CA ALA A 120 -6.70 6.76 1.42
C ALA A 120 -6.56 7.13 2.91
N ILE A 121 -7.69 7.46 3.53
CA ILE A 121 -7.83 7.64 4.97
C ILE A 121 -8.66 6.47 5.49
N SER A 122 -8.12 5.72 6.45
CA SER A 122 -8.87 4.67 7.14
C SER A 122 -9.13 5.06 8.58
N ILE A 123 -10.38 4.99 8.99
CA ILE A 123 -10.83 5.25 10.35
C ILE A 123 -11.30 3.92 10.93
N VAL A 124 -10.64 3.46 11.98
CA VAL A 124 -10.96 2.21 12.67
C VAL A 124 -11.38 2.55 14.09
N TYR A 125 -12.54 2.05 14.52
CA TYR A 125 -13.00 2.25 15.88
C TYR A 125 -13.86 1.08 16.35
N ALA A 126 -13.77 0.83 17.65
CA ALA A 126 -14.63 -0.13 18.32
C ALA A 126 -16.03 0.45 18.49
N VAL A 127 -17.05 -0.38 18.31
CA VAL A 127 -18.45 -0.01 18.46
C VAL A 127 -19.19 -0.95 19.39
N ARG A 128 -20.23 -0.43 20.06
CA ARG A 128 -21.21 -1.21 20.83
C ARG A 128 -22.59 -0.61 20.57
N GLY A 129 -23.62 -1.46 20.59
CA GLY A 129 -25.03 -1.02 20.47
C GLY A 129 -25.44 -0.54 19.06
N ARG A 130 -24.61 -0.72 18.04
CA ARG A 130 -25.00 -0.49 16.65
C ARG A 130 -25.94 -1.60 16.17
N PRO A 131 -26.86 -1.32 15.23
CA PRO A 131 -27.75 -2.34 14.69
C PRO A 131 -26.95 -3.47 14.04
N ASP A 132 -27.45 -4.70 14.19
CA ASP A 132 -26.84 -5.87 13.58
C ASP A 132 -26.91 -5.76 12.04
N VAL A 133 -25.90 -6.29 11.35
CA VAL A 133 -25.80 -6.26 9.89
C VAL A 133 -26.14 -7.63 9.33
N PRO A 134 -26.92 -7.76 8.25
CA PRO A 134 -27.19 -9.08 7.66
C PRO A 134 -25.89 -9.77 7.26
N ASP A 135 -25.85 -11.10 7.38
CA ASP A 135 -24.85 -11.92 6.72
C ASP A 135 -25.16 -11.98 5.21
N GLU A 136 -24.13 -11.97 4.36
CA GLU A 136 -24.30 -12.04 2.91
C GLU A 136 -24.66 -13.46 2.45
N TYR A 137 -24.19 -14.46 3.18
CA TYR A 137 -24.33 -15.86 2.79
C TYR A 137 -25.48 -16.57 3.52
N ASN A 138 -26.16 -15.89 4.46
CA ASN A 138 -27.23 -16.49 5.24
C ASN A 138 -28.23 -15.44 5.77
N GLU A 139 -29.44 -15.45 5.21
CA GLU A 139 -30.51 -14.51 5.57
C GLU A 139 -31.01 -14.63 7.02
N THR A 140 -30.74 -15.77 7.68
CA THR A 140 -31.14 -16.02 9.08
C THR A 140 -30.09 -15.58 10.10
N ARG A 141 -28.91 -15.15 9.64
CA ARG A 141 -27.80 -14.73 10.47
C ARG A 141 -27.50 -13.25 10.30
N THR A 142 -27.03 -12.67 11.38
CA THR A 142 -26.55 -11.29 11.39
C THR A 142 -25.18 -11.22 12.04
N ILE A 143 -24.51 -10.10 11.85
CA ILE A 143 -23.23 -9.76 12.46
C ILE A 143 -23.51 -8.65 13.46
N ARG A 144 -23.22 -8.89 14.74
CA ARG A 144 -23.26 -7.86 15.77
C ARG A 144 -21.96 -7.05 15.76
N PRO A 145 -21.98 -5.77 15.37
CA PRO A 145 -20.76 -5.00 15.17
C PRO A 145 -19.96 -4.83 16.47
N ARG A 146 -18.64 -4.94 16.34
CA ARG A 146 -17.65 -4.71 17.41
C ARG A 146 -16.57 -3.73 16.98
N GLU A 147 -16.27 -3.70 15.70
CA GLU A 147 -15.30 -2.81 15.08
C GLU A 147 -15.79 -2.44 13.69
N ILE A 148 -15.61 -1.17 13.33
CA ILE A 148 -15.91 -0.66 12.00
C ILE A 148 -14.64 -0.03 11.47
N THR A 149 -14.32 -0.36 10.22
CA THR A 149 -13.28 0.29 9.43
C THR A 149 -13.94 1.00 8.26
N LEU A 150 -13.79 2.31 8.18
CA LEU A 150 -14.21 3.13 7.04
C LEU A 150 -12.96 3.59 6.30
N THR A 151 -12.86 3.23 5.02
CA THR A 151 -11.74 3.62 4.16
C THR A 151 -12.24 4.55 3.07
N TYR A 152 -11.73 5.77 3.06
CA TYR A 152 -12.01 6.81 2.08
C TYR A 152 -10.81 6.95 1.15
N ARG A 153 -11.02 6.86 -0.15
CA ARG A 153 -9.97 7.00 -1.16
C ARG A 153 -10.04 8.37 -1.82
N ALA A 154 -8.89 8.92 -2.19
CA ALA A 154 -8.79 10.20 -2.90
C ALA A 154 -9.41 10.12 -4.31
N ALA A 155 -9.35 8.95 -4.96
CA ALA A 155 -10.01 8.68 -6.24
C ALA A 155 -10.85 7.40 -6.15
N SER A 156 -11.93 7.33 -6.95
CA SER A 156 -12.77 6.13 -6.99
C SER A 156 -12.01 4.96 -7.60
N ASP A 157 -12.04 3.83 -6.91
CA ASP A 157 -11.55 2.56 -7.41
C ASP A 157 -12.66 1.83 -8.18
N GLY A 158 -12.34 1.17 -9.29
CA GLY A 158 -13.34 0.49 -10.12
C GLY A 158 -13.99 -0.72 -9.42
N GLN A 159 -13.33 -1.31 -8.42
CA GLN A 159 -13.81 -2.49 -7.69
C GLN A 159 -14.42 -2.11 -6.33
N LEU A 160 -13.84 -1.14 -5.63
CA LEU A 160 -14.20 -0.80 -4.25
C LEU A 160 -14.95 0.54 -4.12
N GLY A 161 -14.97 1.37 -5.16
CA GLY A 161 -15.51 2.72 -5.13
C GLY A 161 -14.60 3.71 -4.41
N ARG A 162 -15.13 4.91 -4.14
CA ARG A 162 -14.45 5.95 -3.34
C ARG A 162 -14.44 5.61 -1.85
N ILE A 163 -15.47 4.96 -1.35
CA ILE A 163 -15.67 4.66 0.08
C ILE A 163 -15.94 3.17 0.23
N HIS A 164 -15.27 2.55 1.20
CA HIS A 164 -15.43 1.15 1.54
C HIS A 164 -15.59 1.02 3.06
N ALA A 165 -16.54 0.21 3.51
CA ALA A 165 -16.73 -0.09 4.92
C ALA A 165 -16.52 -1.58 5.19
N TYR A 166 -15.80 -1.90 6.26
CA TYR A 166 -15.70 -3.25 6.79
C TYR A 166 -16.25 -3.27 8.20
N VAL A 167 -17.25 -4.13 8.43
CA VAL A 167 -17.85 -4.31 9.76
C VAL A 167 -17.43 -5.67 10.30
N LYS A 168 -16.71 -5.66 11.42
CA LYS A 168 -16.25 -6.86 12.13
C LYS A 168 -17.06 -7.05 13.40
N GLY A 169 -17.41 -8.29 13.71
CA GLY A 169 -18.32 -8.59 14.79
C GLY A 169 -18.44 -10.07 15.13
N TRP A 170 -19.51 -10.39 15.85
CA TRP A 170 -19.89 -11.76 16.17
C TRP A 170 -21.07 -12.19 15.31
N TRP A 171 -21.06 -13.44 14.84
CA TRP A 171 -22.27 -14.02 14.29
C TRP A 171 -23.34 -14.15 15.36
N MET A 172 -24.55 -13.74 14.99
CA MET A 172 -25.76 -13.86 15.77
C MET A 172 -26.78 -14.67 14.98
N GLN A 173 -27.52 -15.53 15.69
CA GLN A 173 -28.71 -16.19 15.19
C GLN A 173 -29.84 -15.88 16.17
N GLY A 174 -30.75 -14.98 15.78
CA GLY A 174 -31.59 -14.27 16.74
C GLY A 174 -30.73 -13.50 17.73
N ASP A 175 -30.95 -13.70 19.04
CA ASP A 175 -30.18 -13.04 20.10
C ASP A 175 -28.97 -13.86 20.60
N ALA A 176 -28.79 -15.08 20.10
CA ALA A 176 -27.71 -15.97 20.52
C ALA A 176 -26.44 -15.76 19.68
N ARG A 177 -25.30 -15.62 20.36
CA ARG A 177 -23.99 -15.60 19.71
C ARG A 177 -23.64 -17.01 19.24
N VAL A 178 -23.26 -17.14 17.98
CA VAL A 178 -22.68 -18.38 17.45
C VAL A 178 -21.21 -18.47 17.89
N PRO A 179 -20.78 -19.58 18.51
CA PRO A 179 -19.39 -19.74 18.97
C PRO A 179 -18.47 -20.03 17.79
N MET A 180 -18.06 -18.97 17.11
CA MET A 180 -17.00 -18.95 16.10
C MET A 180 -16.09 -17.74 16.31
N ASP A 181 -14.96 -17.74 15.59
CA ASP A 181 -14.08 -16.58 15.47
C ASP A 181 -14.83 -15.36 14.96
N SER A 182 -14.27 -14.17 15.19
CA SER A 182 -14.88 -12.92 14.73
C SER A 182 -15.05 -12.95 13.21
N VAL A 183 -16.23 -12.57 12.75
CA VAL A 183 -16.56 -12.49 11.32
C VAL A 183 -16.59 -11.04 10.88
N GLY A 184 -16.53 -10.80 9.58
CA GLY A 184 -16.78 -9.46 9.08
C GLY A 184 -17.35 -9.44 7.67
N ARG A 185 -17.93 -8.30 7.31
CA ARG A 185 -18.57 -8.05 6.03
C ARG A 185 -18.04 -6.78 5.42
N HIS A 186 -17.74 -6.86 4.12
CA HIS A 186 -17.36 -5.73 3.29
C HIS A 186 -18.60 -5.08 2.67
N PHE A 187 -18.63 -3.76 2.66
CA PHE A 187 -19.60 -2.94 1.95
C PHE A 187 -18.83 -2.04 0.99
N THR A 188 -19.01 -2.28 -0.30
CA THR A 188 -18.35 -1.56 -1.40
C THR A 188 -19.39 -0.84 -2.25
N GLY A 189 -18.95 0.00 -3.17
CA GLY A 189 -19.83 0.70 -4.11
C GLY A 189 -20.57 1.89 -3.49
N ASP A 190 -21.79 2.15 -3.96
CA ASP A 190 -22.59 3.30 -3.52
C ASP A 190 -23.15 3.08 -2.10
N PRO A 191 -22.85 3.97 -1.13
CA PRO A 191 -23.44 3.92 0.21
C PRO A 191 -24.96 3.93 0.26
N ALA A 192 -25.66 4.33 -0.80
CA ALA A 192 -27.12 4.22 -0.89
C ALA A 192 -27.63 2.76 -0.78
N GLY A 193 -26.80 1.77 -1.15
CA GLY A 193 -27.12 0.34 -1.03
C GLY A 193 -26.77 -0.27 0.34
N TRP A 194 -26.14 0.49 1.23
CA TRP A 194 -25.70 0.00 2.54
C TRP A 194 -26.82 0.09 3.59
N PRO A 195 -26.69 -0.61 4.74
CA PRO A 195 -27.55 -0.34 5.89
C PRO A 195 -27.57 1.15 6.23
N LYS A 196 -28.76 1.73 6.38
CA LYS A 196 -28.95 3.19 6.52
C LYS A 196 -28.05 3.82 7.59
N TRP A 197 -27.88 3.13 8.72
CA TRP A 197 -27.04 3.61 9.82
C TRP A 197 -25.55 3.63 9.44
N LEU A 198 -25.07 2.63 8.69
CA LEU A 198 -23.67 2.55 8.24
C LEU A 198 -23.38 3.59 7.16
N ALA A 199 -24.33 3.82 6.25
CA ALA A 199 -24.24 4.88 5.26
C ALA A 199 -24.19 6.27 5.92
N ALA A 200 -24.98 6.49 6.98
CA ALA A 200 -24.95 7.74 7.74
C ALA A 200 -23.60 7.93 8.45
N GLU A 201 -23.08 6.87 9.08
CA GLU A 201 -21.77 6.84 9.73
C GLU A 201 -20.65 7.16 8.73
N ALA A 202 -20.69 6.56 7.55
CA ALA A 202 -19.73 6.81 6.48
C ALA A 202 -19.76 8.25 5.98
N ARG A 203 -20.94 8.88 5.92
CA ARG A 203 -21.06 10.31 5.56
C ARG A 203 -20.52 11.21 6.66
N GLN A 204 -20.84 10.92 7.92
CA GLN A 204 -20.38 11.69 9.07
C GLN A 204 -18.85 11.76 9.16
N HIS A 205 -18.17 10.68 8.76
CA HIS A 205 -16.73 10.58 8.82
C HIS A 205 -16.02 10.85 7.48
N ASP A 206 -16.72 11.32 6.44
CA ASP A 206 -16.12 11.63 5.15
C ASP A 206 -15.20 12.87 5.25
N PRO A 207 -13.88 12.71 5.07
CA PRO A 207 -12.93 13.82 5.18
C PRO A 207 -13.07 14.86 4.06
N GLY A 208 -13.82 14.55 3.00
CA GLY A 208 -14.13 15.48 1.91
C GLY A 208 -15.37 16.35 2.15
N GLN A 209 -16.13 16.15 3.23
CA GLN A 209 -17.24 17.03 3.57
C GLN A 209 -16.74 18.29 4.29
N PRO A 210 -17.20 19.49 3.89
CA PRO A 210 -16.95 20.69 4.68
C PRO A 210 -17.62 20.55 6.05
N SER A 211 -16.85 20.83 7.10
CA SER A 211 -17.33 20.79 8.50
C SER A 211 -18.37 21.87 8.80
#